data_AF-A0A6L8U230-F1
#
_entry.id   AF-A0A6L8U230-F1
#
_cell.length_a   1.000
_cell.length_b   1.000
_cell.length_c   1.000
_cell.angle_alpha   90.00
_cell.angle_beta   90.00
_cell.angle_gamma   90.00
#
_symmetry.space_group_name_H-M   'P 1'
#
loop_
_entity.id
_entity.type
_entity.pdbx_description
1 polymer ?
#
loop_
_entity_poly.entity_id
_entity_poly.type
_entity_poly.pdbx_seq_one_letter_code
_entity_poly.pdbx_strand_id
1 'polypeptide(L)'
;IAGVKNAVQYTIPVESALQRVRSGKNPELSTSEKHIRECYVVAEEGADREAIEKAIVTMPDYFKDYKTTVNFISEEELKARHSGMPHGGLVIRTGTTGNGTGQRMEFSLDLESNPEFTASVILAYARAIARMAKEGQTGARTVFDIPFGLLSPESPEELRKIIL
;
A
#
# COMPACT_ATOMS: atom_id res chain seq x y z
N ILE A 1 15.58 -3.78 -17.37
CA ILE A 1 15.24 -4.32 -18.71
C ILE A 1 16.05 -3.51 -19.72
N ALA A 2 16.77 -4.16 -20.64
CA ALA A 2 17.59 -3.45 -21.62
C ALA A 2 16.72 -2.53 -22.50
N GLY A 3 17.20 -1.34 -22.84
CA GLY A 3 16.46 -0.36 -23.64
C GLY A 3 15.45 0.49 -22.85
N VAL A 4 15.31 0.29 -21.53
CA VAL A 4 14.51 1.16 -20.65
C VAL A 4 15.40 2.23 -20.03
N LYS A 5 15.16 3.50 -20.37
CA LYS A 5 15.86 4.66 -19.80
C LYS A 5 15.35 4.99 -18.39
N ASN A 6 14.03 4.99 -18.20
CA ASN A 6 13.39 5.24 -16.91
C ASN A 6 11.98 4.63 -16.88
N ALA A 7 11.42 4.35 -15.70
CA ALA A 7 10.07 3.83 -15.57
C ALA A 7 9.46 4.07 -14.19
N VAL A 8 8.12 4.17 -14.16
CA VAL A 8 7.29 4.16 -12.94
C VAL A 8 6.20 3.11 -13.09
N GLN A 9 5.85 2.43 -11.99
CA GLN A 9 4.81 1.41 -11.97
C GLN A 9 3.79 1.69 -10.87
N TYR A 10 2.51 1.55 -11.21
CA TYR A 10 1.38 1.66 -10.29
C TYR A 10 0.72 0.31 -10.09
N THR A 11 0.46 -0.01 -8.83
CA THR A 11 -0.34 -1.18 -8.42
C THR A 11 -1.73 -0.70 -8.07
N ILE A 12 -2.73 -1.11 -8.84
CA ILE A 12 -4.07 -0.55 -8.76
C ILE A 12 -5.05 -1.65 -8.35
N PRO A 13 -5.85 -1.46 -7.28
CA PRO A 13 -6.84 -2.44 -6.87
C PRO A 13 -7.96 -2.56 -7.90
N VAL A 14 -8.44 -3.78 -8.12
CA VAL A 14 -9.56 -4.04 -9.03
C VAL A 14 -10.87 -3.74 -8.31
N GLU A 15 -11.58 -2.70 -8.74
CA GLU A 15 -12.80 -2.22 -8.06
C GLU A 15 -13.88 -3.30 -7.93
N SER A 16 -14.07 -4.13 -8.95
CA SER A 16 -15.05 -5.22 -8.90
C SER A 16 -14.72 -6.28 -7.84
N ALA A 17 -13.43 -6.52 -7.58
CA ALA A 17 -13.00 -7.41 -6.49
C ALA A 17 -13.25 -6.78 -5.12
N LEU A 18 -12.97 -5.48 -4.96
CA LEU A 18 -13.29 -4.74 -3.73
C LEU A 18 -14.79 -4.79 -3.43
N GLN A 19 -15.65 -4.57 -4.43
CA GLN A 19 -17.11 -4.64 -4.25
C GLN A 19 -17.58 -6.05 -3.85
N ARG A 20 -17.00 -7.11 -4.43
CA ARG A 20 -17.30 -8.49 -4.02
C ARG A 20 -16.92 -8.72 -2.55
N VAL A 21 -15.76 -8.26 -2.11
CA VAL A 21 -15.35 -8.37 -0.70
C VAL A 21 -16.28 -7.54 0.20
N ARG A 22 -16.53 -6.26 -0.12
CA ARG A 22 -17.42 -5.38 0.64
C ARG A 22 -18.84 -5.93 0.78
N SER A 23 -19.34 -6.67 -0.20
CA SER A 23 -20.66 -7.30 -0.15
C SER A 23 -20.77 -8.49 0.83
N GLY A 24 -19.66 -8.94 1.42
CA GLY A 24 -19.65 -10.09 2.32
C GLY A 24 -19.71 -11.44 1.60
N LYS A 25 -19.58 -11.47 0.27
CA LYS A 25 -19.52 -12.71 -0.53
C LYS A 25 -18.31 -13.58 -0.19
N ASN A 26 -17.28 -13.03 0.47
CA ASN A 26 -16.05 -13.70 0.86
C ASN A 26 -15.43 -14.54 -0.28
N PRO A 27 -15.17 -13.94 -1.46
CA PRO A 27 -14.62 -14.68 -2.59
C PRO A 27 -13.17 -15.14 -2.30
N GLU A 28 -12.81 -16.31 -2.81
CA GLU A 28 -11.41 -16.60 -3.08
C GLU A 28 -10.98 -15.79 -4.31
N LEU A 29 -9.90 -15.02 -4.17
CA LEU A 29 -9.37 -14.15 -5.21
C LEU A 29 -7.90 -14.50 -5.45
N SER A 30 -7.57 -14.78 -6.70
CA SER A 30 -6.19 -14.89 -7.18
C SER A 30 -5.47 -13.54 -7.18
N THR A 31 -4.16 -13.55 -7.40
CA THR A 31 -3.33 -12.34 -7.45
C THR A 31 -3.80 -11.34 -8.52
N SER A 32 -4.09 -11.83 -9.73
CA SER A 32 -4.54 -11.01 -10.87
C SER A 32 -5.96 -10.46 -10.73
N GLU A 33 -6.79 -11.06 -9.87
CA GLU A 33 -8.13 -10.55 -9.58
C GLU A 33 -8.11 -9.42 -8.57
N LYS A 34 -7.07 -9.32 -7.73
CA LYS A 34 -6.96 -8.28 -6.70
C LYS A 34 -6.40 -6.98 -7.26
N HIS A 35 -5.39 -7.07 -8.12
CA HIS A 35 -4.67 -5.91 -8.63
C HIS A 35 -4.34 -6.03 -10.11
N ILE A 36 -4.32 -4.88 -10.79
CA ILE A 36 -3.64 -4.70 -12.07
C ILE A 36 -2.34 -3.93 -11.87
N ARG A 37 -1.45 -4.04 -12.85
CA ARG A 37 -0.20 -3.26 -12.90
C ARG A 37 -0.21 -2.35 -14.12
N GLU A 38 0.19 -1.12 -13.91
CA GLU A 38 0.32 -0.15 -14.99
C GLU A 38 1.71 0.45 -14.96
N CYS A 39 2.44 0.30 -16.07
CA CYS A 39 3.82 0.72 -16.23
C CYS A 39 3.88 1.92 -17.18
N TYR A 40 4.61 2.96 -16.81
CA TYR A 40 4.93 4.12 -17.62
C TYR A 40 6.43 4.11 -17.88
N VAL A 41 6.83 3.95 -19.14
CA VAL A 41 8.20 3.59 -19.52
C VAL A 41 8.75 4.60 -20.51
N VAL A 42 9.94 5.12 -20.24
CA VAL A 42 10.74 5.91 -21.17
C VAL A 42 11.76 4.96 -21.79
N ALA A 43 11.65 4.74 -23.10
CA ALA A 43 12.60 3.91 -23.84
C ALA A 43 13.85 4.72 -24.23
N GLU A 44 15.00 4.04 -24.33
CA GLU A 44 16.19 4.60 -24.96
C GLU A 44 15.95 4.84 -26.46
N GLU A 45 16.72 5.74 -27.07
CA GLU A 45 16.61 6.02 -28.51
C GLU A 45 16.93 4.75 -29.32
N GLY A 46 16.05 4.40 -30.26
CA GLY A 46 16.20 3.20 -31.09
C GLY A 46 15.90 1.87 -30.39
N ALA A 47 15.45 1.87 -29.14
CA ALA A 47 15.14 0.64 -28.41
C ALA A 47 13.88 -0.05 -28.96
N ASP A 48 13.91 -1.39 -28.95
CA ASP A 48 12.78 -2.24 -29.34
C ASP A 48 11.71 -2.24 -28.23
N ARG A 49 10.63 -1.48 -28.48
CA ARG A 49 9.50 -1.36 -27.55
C ARG A 49 8.75 -2.68 -27.34
N GLU A 50 8.63 -3.51 -28.35
CA GLU A 50 7.94 -4.81 -28.24
C GLU A 50 8.75 -5.77 -27.37
N ALA A 51 10.08 -5.79 -27.55
CA ALA A 51 10.97 -6.58 -26.70
C ALA A 51 10.94 -6.11 -25.23
N ILE A 52 10.90 -4.80 -24.99
CA ILE A 52 10.76 -4.22 -23.64
C ILE A 52 9.42 -4.63 -23.03
N GLU A 53 8.31 -4.44 -23.74
CA GLU A 53 6.98 -4.78 -23.25
C GLU A 53 6.90 -6.27 -22.90
N LYS A 54 7.36 -7.14 -23.80
CA LYS A 54 7.42 -8.59 -23.54
C LYS A 54 8.25 -8.91 -22.30
N ALA A 55 9.41 -8.28 -22.13
CA ALA A 55 10.26 -8.48 -20.96
C ALA A 55 9.59 -8.01 -19.66
N ILE A 56 8.81 -6.92 -19.70
CA ILE A 56 8.01 -6.46 -18.55
C ILE A 56 6.95 -7.50 -18.23
N VAL A 57 6.02 -7.77 -19.16
CA VAL A 57 4.82 -8.57 -18.87
C VAL A 57 5.12 -10.04 -18.54
N THR A 58 6.27 -10.56 -18.97
CA THR A 58 6.68 -11.94 -18.68
C THR A 58 7.61 -12.08 -17.47
N MET A 59 7.98 -10.98 -16.81
CA MET A 59 8.88 -11.00 -15.65
C MET A 59 8.29 -11.82 -14.50
N PRO A 60 8.96 -12.89 -14.06
CA PRO A 60 8.53 -13.69 -12.91
C PRO A 60 8.44 -12.84 -11.64
N ASP A 61 7.52 -13.18 -10.74
CA ASP A 61 7.29 -12.54 -9.42
C ASP A 61 6.84 -11.08 -9.43
N TYR A 62 7.12 -10.33 -10.50
CA TYR A 62 6.75 -8.94 -10.66
C TYR A 62 5.45 -8.79 -11.46
N PHE A 63 5.42 -9.26 -12.71
CA PHE A 63 4.36 -8.91 -13.66
C PHE A 63 3.61 -10.10 -14.24
N LYS A 64 4.27 -11.26 -14.35
CA LYS A 64 3.73 -12.46 -15.01
C LYS A 64 2.34 -12.89 -14.52
N ASP A 65 2.07 -12.73 -13.23
CA ASP A 65 0.81 -13.15 -12.59
C ASP A 65 -0.23 -12.02 -12.51
N TYR A 66 0.02 -10.88 -13.17
CA TYR A 66 -0.84 -9.70 -13.14
C TYR A 66 -1.27 -9.31 -14.55
N LYS A 67 -2.47 -8.74 -14.66
CA LYS A 67 -2.82 -7.96 -15.84
C LYS A 67 -1.97 -6.70 -15.85
N THR A 68 -1.03 -6.62 -16.78
CA THR A 68 -0.03 -5.56 -16.86
C THR A 68 -0.20 -4.76 -18.15
N THR A 69 -0.32 -3.45 -18.04
CA THR A 69 -0.34 -2.50 -19.17
C THR A 69 0.99 -1.76 -19.22
N VAL A 70 1.60 -1.63 -20.41
CA VAL A 70 2.84 -0.89 -20.62
C VAL A 70 2.57 0.31 -21.52
N ASN A 71 2.80 1.51 -20.99
CA ASN A 71 2.63 2.78 -21.68
C ASN A 71 4.01 3.40 -21.94
N PHE A 72 4.37 3.60 -23.21
CA PHE A 72 5.60 4.31 -23.56
C PHE A 72 5.36 5.82 -23.61
N ILE A 73 6.07 6.58 -22.80
CA ILE A 73 5.91 8.03 -22.65
C ILE A 73 7.25 8.77 -22.77
N SER A 74 7.20 10.11 -22.84
CA SER A 74 8.41 10.94 -22.83
C SER A 74 8.97 11.11 -21.41
N GLU A 75 10.23 11.50 -21.31
CA GLU A 75 10.87 11.78 -20.01
C GLU A 75 10.25 13.01 -19.33
N GLU A 76 9.86 14.02 -20.12
CA GLU A 76 9.16 15.21 -19.65
C GLU A 76 7.80 14.85 -19.06
N GLU A 77 7.05 13.96 -19.72
CA GLU A 77 5.77 13.49 -19.22
C GLU A 77 5.93 12.67 -17.93
N LEU A 78 6.90 11.74 -17.89
CA LEU A 78 7.19 10.97 -16.69
C LEU A 78 7.50 11.91 -15.51
N LYS A 79 8.33 12.92 -15.73
CA LYS A 79 8.69 13.90 -14.71
C LYS A 79 7.48 14.76 -14.30
N ALA A 80 6.66 15.22 -15.23
CA ALA A 80 5.55 16.11 -14.92
C ALA A 80 4.40 15.40 -14.20
N ARG A 81 4.13 14.13 -14.54
CA ARG A 81 2.91 13.40 -14.09
C ARG A 81 3.19 12.26 -13.11
N HIS A 82 4.39 11.73 -13.08
CA HIS A 82 4.72 10.49 -12.36
C HIS A 82 5.91 10.65 -11.37
N SER A 83 6.25 11.88 -10.98
CA SER A 83 7.30 12.14 -9.98
C SER A 83 6.82 12.03 -8.52
N GLY A 84 5.51 11.99 -8.29
CA GLY A 84 4.96 11.81 -6.95
C GLY A 84 5.17 10.38 -6.43
N MET A 85 5.00 10.20 -5.12
CA MET A 85 4.97 8.87 -4.48
C MET A 85 3.63 8.63 -3.78
N PRO A 86 2.50 8.77 -4.49
CA PRO A 86 1.20 8.46 -3.92
C PRO A 86 1.10 6.96 -3.64
N HIS A 87 0.39 6.60 -2.57
CA HIS A 87 0.09 5.22 -2.27
C HIS A 87 -1.19 5.16 -1.45
N GLY A 88 -1.79 3.99 -1.40
CA GLY A 88 -2.92 3.75 -0.52
C GLY A 88 -3.11 2.27 -0.32
N GLY A 89 -4.25 1.93 0.25
CA GLY A 89 -4.62 0.55 0.41
C GLY A 89 -5.85 0.38 1.28
N LEU A 90 -6.40 -0.82 1.22
CA LEU A 90 -7.58 -1.22 1.97
C LEU A 90 -7.29 -2.53 2.70
N VAL A 91 -7.61 -2.55 3.99
CA VAL A 91 -7.71 -3.78 4.77
C VAL A 91 -9.17 -3.98 5.12
N ILE A 92 -9.78 -5.01 4.54
CA ILE A 92 -11.21 -5.31 4.71
C ILE A 92 -11.36 -6.66 5.40
N ARG A 93 -12.11 -6.67 6.49
CA ARG A 93 -12.55 -7.89 7.17
C ARG A 93 -14.07 -7.98 7.09
N THR A 94 -14.57 -8.96 6.36
CA THR A 94 -15.97 -9.37 6.37
C THR A 94 -16.13 -10.68 7.12
N GLY A 95 -17.20 -10.80 7.91
CA GLY A 95 -17.50 -11.99 8.70
C GLY A 95 -18.98 -12.08 9.02
N THR A 96 -19.36 -13.16 9.69
CA THR A 96 -20.73 -13.39 10.16
C THR A 96 -20.71 -13.72 11.64
N THR A 97 -21.65 -13.18 12.41
CA THR A 97 -21.87 -13.56 13.81
C THR A 97 -22.93 -14.65 13.92
N GLY A 98 -23.17 -15.17 15.13
CA GLY A 98 -23.92 -16.42 15.37
C GLY A 98 -25.22 -16.59 14.57
N ASN A 99 -26.08 -15.58 14.50
CA ASN A 99 -27.36 -15.65 13.78
C ASN A 99 -27.23 -15.44 12.25
N GLY A 100 -26.03 -15.57 11.70
CA GLY A 100 -25.75 -15.27 10.29
C GLY A 100 -25.68 -13.76 9.99
N THR A 101 -25.60 -12.89 10.99
CA THR A 101 -25.56 -11.44 10.79
C THR A 101 -24.20 -11.02 10.24
N GLY A 102 -24.19 -10.47 9.03
CA GLY A 102 -22.99 -9.95 8.39
C GLY A 102 -22.37 -8.78 9.15
N GLN A 103 -21.05 -8.80 9.29
CA GLN A 103 -20.23 -7.77 9.90
C GLN A 103 -19.12 -7.37 8.92
N ARG A 104 -18.75 -6.09 8.91
CA ARG A 104 -17.67 -5.57 8.08
C ARG A 104 -16.85 -4.55 8.86
N MET A 105 -15.53 -4.71 8.82
CA MET A 105 -14.55 -3.71 9.23
C MET A 105 -13.70 -3.34 8.02
N GLU A 106 -13.43 -2.06 7.83
CA GLU A 106 -12.65 -1.54 6.71
C GLU A 106 -11.73 -0.44 7.23
N PHE A 107 -10.45 -0.53 6.87
CA PHE A 107 -9.44 0.49 7.14
C PHE A 107 -8.79 0.88 5.81
N SER A 108 -8.72 2.19 5.54
CA SER A 108 -8.23 2.75 4.28
C SER A 108 -7.11 3.77 4.51
N LEU A 109 -6.15 3.78 3.59
CA LEU A 109 -5.18 4.87 3.44
C LEU A 109 -5.29 5.44 2.03
N ASP A 110 -5.29 6.76 1.93
CA ASP A 110 -5.20 7.54 0.70
C ASP A 110 -4.13 8.61 0.92
N LEU A 111 -2.94 8.41 0.33
CA LEU A 111 -1.73 9.14 0.65
C LEU A 111 -1.16 9.81 -0.59
N GLU A 112 -0.94 11.11 -0.52
CA GLU A 112 -0.21 11.86 -1.55
C GLU A 112 1.30 11.56 -1.52
N SER A 113 1.84 11.30 -0.32
CA SER A 113 3.25 10.97 -0.09
C SER A 113 3.39 9.80 0.90
N ASN A 114 3.57 8.59 0.36
CA ASN A 114 3.85 7.39 1.14
C ASN A 114 5.05 7.50 2.09
N PRO A 115 6.22 8.05 1.68
CA PRO A 115 7.36 8.15 2.58
C PRO A 115 7.10 9.13 3.75
N GLU A 116 6.39 10.24 3.52
CA GLU A 116 6.07 11.19 4.60
C GLU A 116 5.09 10.61 5.61
N PHE A 117 4.06 9.91 5.15
CA PHE A 117 3.15 9.20 6.03
C PHE A 117 3.88 8.14 6.86
N THR A 118 4.76 7.37 6.22
CA THR A 118 5.60 6.37 6.90
C THR A 118 6.50 7.01 7.96
N ALA A 119 7.15 8.13 7.64
CA ALA A 119 7.97 8.87 8.60
C ALA A 119 7.16 9.37 9.80
N SER A 120 5.94 9.84 9.56
CA SER A 120 5.02 10.28 10.62
C SER A 120 4.64 9.13 11.56
N VAL A 121 4.38 7.94 11.02
CA VAL A 121 4.15 6.72 11.80
C VAL A 121 5.40 6.38 12.63
N ILE A 122 6.58 6.34 12.01
CA ILE A 122 7.85 6.04 12.70
C ILE A 122 8.06 7.00 13.89
N LEU A 123 7.82 8.30 13.70
CA LEU A 123 7.98 9.30 14.76
C LEU A 123 7.01 9.06 15.94
N ALA A 124 5.75 8.70 15.66
CA ALA A 124 4.79 8.35 16.70
C ALA A 124 5.23 7.11 17.50
N TYR A 125 5.76 6.09 16.81
CA TYR A 125 6.28 4.88 17.44
C TYR A 125 7.56 5.14 18.24
N ALA A 126 8.46 6.02 17.77
CA ALA A 126 9.66 6.40 18.51
C ALA A 126 9.33 6.99 19.89
N ARG A 127 8.23 7.75 20.00
CA ARG A 127 7.71 8.24 21.30
C ARG A 127 7.34 7.09 22.23
N ALA A 128 6.61 6.09 21.74
CA ALA A 128 6.23 4.93 22.54
C ALA A 128 7.47 4.16 23.02
N ILE A 129 8.43 3.90 22.13
CA ILE A 129 9.68 3.22 22.48
C ILE A 129 10.45 3.99 23.55
N ALA A 130 10.54 5.32 23.45
CA ALA A 130 11.22 6.14 24.45
C ALA A 130 10.55 6.06 25.84
N ARG A 131 9.21 5.96 25.91
CA ARG A 131 8.49 5.75 27.17
C ARG A 131 8.75 4.36 27.74
N MET A 132 8.65 3.32 26.91
CA MET A 132 8.91 1.93 27.31
C MET A 132 10.34 1.74 27.82
N ALA A 133 11.34 2.37 27.17
CA ALA A 133 12.73 2.32 27.61
C ALA A 133 12.93 3.00 28.97
N LYS A 134 12.23 4.11 29.26
CA LYS A 134 12.26 4.77 30.59
C LYS A 134 11.66 3.88 31.69
N GLU A 135 10.74 3.00 31.34
CA GLU A 135 10.18 1.98 32.25
C GLU A 135 11.08 0.74 32.40
N GLY A 136 12.26 0.73 31.76
CA GLY A 136 13.22 -0.38 31.84
C GLY A 136 12.93 -1.53 30.87
N GLN A 137 11.99 -1.36 29.94
CA GLN A 137 11.70 -2.40 28.95
C GLN A 137 12.84 -2.52 27.92
N THR A 138 13.15 -3.75 27.51
CA THR A 138 14.18 -4.07 26.50
C THR A 138 13.67 -5.17 25.55
N GLY A 139 14.39 -5.37 24.44
CA GLY A 139 14.05 -6.38 23.42
C GLY A 139 13.28 -5.84 22.22
N ALA A 140 13.15 -6.67 21.19
CA ALA A 140 12.44 -6.33 19.96
C ALA A 140 10.93 -6.31 20.18
N ARG A 141 10.24 -5.37 19.52
CA ARG A 141 8.79 -5.20 19.55
C ARG A 141 8.25 -4.98 18.14
N THR A 142 6.98 -5.33 17.96
CA THR A 142 6.21 -5.04 16.76
C THR A 142 5.05 -4.10 17.10
N VAL A 143 4.32 -3.64 16.08
CA VAL A 143 3.12 -2.80 16.26
C VAL A 143 2.04 -3.48 17.12
N PHE A 144 2.06 -4.81 17.25
CA PHE A 144 1.11 -5.56 18.08
C PHE A 144 1.41 -5.47 19.59
N ASP A 145 2.62 -5.05 19.96
CA ASP A 145 3.05 -4.97 21.36
C ASP A 145 2.86 -3.57 21.96
N ILE A 146 2.41 -2.59 21.17
CA ILE A 146 2.45 -1.17 21.53
C ILE A 146 1.03 -0.63 21.70
N PRO A 147 0.57 -0.38 22.94
CA PRO A 147 -0.70 0.29 23.19
C PRO A 147 -0.74 1.68 22.53
N PHE A 148 -1.85 2.00 21.86
CA PHE A 148 -1.97 3.26 21.10
C PHE A 148 -1.83 4.52 21.97
N GLY A 149 -2.18 4.45 23.26
CA GLY A 149 -1.98 5.56 24.19
C GLY A 149 -0.51 6.00 24.32
N LEU A 150 0.46 5.09 24.12
CA LEU A 150 1.88 5.43 24.16
C LEU A 150 2.35 6.23 22.95
N LEU A 151 1.61 6.17 21.84
CA LEU A 151 1.89 6.93 20.63
C LEU A 151 1.58 8.42 20.80
N SER A 152 0.70 8.78 21.75
CA SER A 152 0.30 10.16 21.98
C SER A 152 1.32 10.93 22.84
N PRO A 153 1.52 12.25 22.59
CA PRO A 153 2.18 13.12 23.55
C PRO A 153 1.36 13.32 24.84
N GLU A 154 0.03 13.21 24.75
CA GLU A 154 -0.91 13.49 25.84
C GLU A 154 -0.80 12.50 27.01
N SER A 155 -1.27 12.94 28.18
CA SER A 155 -1.36 12.07 29.35
C SER A 155 -2.49 11.03 29.17
N PRO A 156 -2.42 9.88 29.87
CA PRO A 156 -3.52 8.92 29.84
C PRO A 156 -4.86 9.50 30.32
N GLU A 157 -4.83 10.46 31.23
CA GLU A 157 -6.04 11.17 31.70
C GLU A 157 -6.64 12.04 30.60
N GLU A 158 -5.82 12.83 29.90
CA GLU A 158 -6.31 13.68 28.83
C GLU A 158 -6.84 12.85 27.67
N LEU A 159 -6.15 11.76 27.28
CA LEU A 159 -6.64 10.84 26.25
C LEU A 159 -8.04 10.28 26.56
N ARG A 160 -8.30 9.89 27.81
CA ARG A 160 -9.64 9.41 28.22
C ARG A 160 -10.71 10.49 28.13
N LYS A 161 -10.33 11.77 28.21
CA LYS A 161 -11.25 12.90 28.15
C LYS A 161 -11.57 13.34 26.72
N ILE A 162 -10.60 13.22 25.80
CA ILE A 162 -10.74 13.80 24.45
C ILE A 162 -11.11 12.78 23.35
N ILE A 163 -10.83 11.48 23.54
CA ILE A 163 -11.04 10.46 22.49
C ILE A 163 -11.73 9.15 22.95
N LEU A 164 -12.17 9.04 24.21
CA LEU A 164 -13.01 7.94 24.71
C LEU A 164 -14.33 8.48 25.26
#